data_AF-A0A4R5V9Z8-F1
#
_entry.id   AF-A0A4R5V9Z8-F1
#
_cell.length_a   1.000
_cell.length_b   1.000
_cell.length_c   1.000
_cell.angle_alpha   90.00
_cell.angle_beta   90.00
_cell.angle_gamma   90.00
#
_symmetry.space_group_name_H-M   'P 1'
#
loop_
_entity.id
_entity.type
_entity.pdbx_description
1 polymer ?
#
loop_
_entity_poly.entity_id
_entity_poly.type
_entity_poly.pdbx_seq_one_letter_code
_entity_poly.pdbx_strand_id
1 'polypeptide(L)'
;MNDSLFHLAKLYELIASMEKDLGLHTLSEDERAMIYAITSVTAAEGATFLSADIKKHSLCSRMSNPTFYRNLKRLLQKDLIRHVKGKKTGLYEVAEGLFSGKFGRS
;
A
#
# COMPACT_ATOMS: atom_id res chain seq x y z
N MET A 1 -2.19 -33.98 7.85
CA MET A 1 -1.65 -32.61 7.64
C MET A 1 -2.86 -31.68 7.59
N ASN A 2 -2.84 -30.53 8.25
CA ASN A 2 -4.01 -29.65 8.22
C ASN A 2 -4.13 -29.03 6.81
N ASP A 3 -5.07 -29.51 6.00
CA ASP A 3 -5.25 -29.07 4.61
C ASP A 3 -5.39 -27.54 4.53
N SER A 4 -6.04 -26.90 5.50
CA SER A 4 -6.18 -25.45 5.55
C SER A 4 -4.83 -24.72 5.68
N LEU A 5 -3.88 -25.27 6.42
CA LEU A 5 -2.54 -24.69 6.55
C LEU A 5 -1.76 -24.83 5.23
N PHE A 6 -1.91 -25.96 4.54
CA PHE A 6 -1.31 -26.16 3.23
C PHE A 6 -1.86 -25.16 2.20
N HIS A 7 -3.19 -24.98 2.14
CA HIS A 7 -3.79 -24.00 1.25
C HIS A 7 -3.37 -22.56 1.58
N LEU A 8 -3.28 -22.21 2.88
CA LEU A 8 -2.79 -20.90 3.30
C LEU A 8 -1.34 -20.67 2.86
N ALA A 9 -0.47 -21.67 2.99
CA ALA A 9 0.91 -21.59 2.51
C ALA A 9 0.98 -21.36 0.99
N LYS A 10 0.13 -22.04 0.22
CA LYS A 10 0.05 -21.84 -1.25
C LYS A 10 -0.45 -20.44 -1.63
N LEU A 11 -1.43 -19.90 -0.90
CA LEU A 11 -1.88 -18.52 -1.09
C LEU A 11 -0.77 -17.52 -0.75
N TYR A 12 -0.02 -17.76 0.31
CA TYR A 12 1.11 -16.91 0.68
C TYR A 12 2.22 -16.92 -0.38
N GLU A 13 2.57 -18.11 -0.92
CA GLU A 13 3.52 -18.24 -2.03
C GLU A 13 3.07 -17.44 -3.26
N LEU A 14 1.78 -17.50 -3.60
CA LEU A 14 1.21 -16.72 -4.71
C LEU A 14 1.32 -15.21 -4.47
N ILE A 15 0.94 -14.74 -3.28
CA ILE A 15 1.05 -13.32 -2.89
C ILE A 15 2.50 -12.86 -2.99
N ALA A 16 3.45 -13.65 -2.47
CA ALA A 16 4.87 -13.32 -2.51
C ALA A 16 5.41 -13.24 -3.96
N SER A 17 4.94 -14.13 -4.86
CA SER A 17 5.29 -14.06 -6.28
C SER A 17 4.74 -12.77 -6.91
N MET A 18 3.48 -12.44 -6.67
CA MET A 18 2.86 -11.22 -7.19
C MET A 18 3.56 -9.96 -6.66
N GLU A 19 3.92 -9.93 -5.39
CA GLU A 19 4.71 -8.85 -4.78
C GLU A 19 6.06 -8.68 -5.49
N LYS A 20 6.69 -9.78 -5.91
CA LYS A 20 7.95 -9.74 -6.64
C LYS A 20 7.75 -9.20 -8.06
N ASP A 21 6.76 -9.72 -8.77
CA ASP A 21 6.44 -9.32 -10.15
C ASP A 21 6.04 -7.84 -10.24
N LEU A 22 5.37 -7.33 -9.20
CA LEU A 22 5.01 -5.92 -9.03
C LEU A 22 6.13 -5.10 -8.37
N GLY A 23 7.33 -5.63 -8.11
CA GLY A 23 8.42 -4.88 -7.47
C GLY A 23 8.19 -4.45 -6.01
N LEU A 24 7.05 -4.82 -5.41
CA LEU A 24 6.66 -4.49 -4.03
C LEU A 24 7.49 -5.24 -2.98
N HIS A 25 8.16 -6.34 -3.35
CA HIS A 25 9.06 -7.08 -2.47
C HIS A 25 10.20 -6.22 -1.87
N THR A 26 10.49 -5.05 -2.46
CA THR A 26 11.48 -4.08 -1.97
C THR A 26 10.96 -3.19 -0.83
N LEU A 27 9.64 -3.22 -0.58
CA LEU A 27 8.98 -2.49 0.50
C LEU A 27 8.93 -3.33 1.77
N SER A 28 8.89 -2.69 2.93
CA SER A 28 8.61 -3.36 4.20
C SER A 28 7.15 -3.85 4.27
N GLU A 29 6.86 -4.79 5.17
CA GLU A 29 5.50 -5.32 5.35
C GLU A 29 4.48 -4.22 5.65
N ASP A 30 4.83 -3.24 6.49
CA ASP A 30 3.96 -2.10 6.79
C ASP A 30 3.72 -1.20 5.56
N GLU A 31 4.73 -0.99 4.72
CA GLU A 31 4.58 -0.22 3.48
C GLU A 31 3.66 -0.96 2.49
N ARG A 32 3.81 -2.29 2.35
CA ARG A 32 2.92 -3.12 1.51
C ARG A 32 1.48 -3.10 2.04
N ALA A 33 1.30 -3.28 3.35
CA ALA A 33 -0.01 -3.18 3.98
C ALA A 33 -0.70 -1.82 3.72
N MET A 34 0.07 -0.73 3.77
CA MET A 34 -0.43 0.61 3.46
C MET A 34 -0.82 0.76 1.98
N ILE A 35 -0.01 0.26 1.04
CA ILE A 35 -0.31 0.27 -0.40
C ILE A 35 -1.58 -0.54 -0.69
N TYR A 36 -1.75 -1.71 -0.07
CA TYR A 36 -2.95 -2.53 -0.23
C TYR A 36 -4.19 -1.83 0.32
N ALA A 37 -4.08 -1.18 1.49
CA ALA A 37 -5.17 -0.39 2.05
C ALA A 37 -5.54 0.79 1.14
N ILE A 38 -4.55 1.53 0.62
CA ILE A 38 -4.78 2.64 -0.32
C ILE A 38 -5.46 2.14 -1.59
N THR A 39 -4.99 1.03 -2.16
CA THR A 39 -5.57 0.44 -3.38
C THR A 39 -7.01 0.02 -3.16
N SER A 40 -7.30 -0.61 -2.02
CA SER A 40 -8.67 -1.01 -1.64
C SER A 40 -9.63 0.19 -1.55
N VAL A 41 -9.20 1.28 -0.91
CA VAL A 41 -10.02 2.50 -0.75
C VAL A 41 -10.17 3.26 -2.07
N THR A 42 -9.09 3.41 -2.83
CA THR A 42 -9.09 4.16 -4.11
C THR A 42 -9.82 3.42 -5.24
N ALA A 43 -9.86 2.09 -5.23
CA ALA A 43 -10.70 1.34 -6.17
C ALA A 43 -12.20 1.66 -6.01
N ALA A 44 -12.63 2.07 -4.81
CA ALA A 44 -14.01 2.46 -4.53
C ALA A 44 -14.29 3.96 -4.77
N GLU A 45 -13.30 4.83 -4.57
CA GLU A 45 -13.48 6.30 -4.52
C GLU A 45 -12.64 7.09 -5.55
N GLY A 46 -11.97 6.43 -6.49
CA GLY A 46 -11.07 7.04 -7.47
C GLY A 46 -9.62 7.18 -6.97
N ALA A 47 -8.76 7.89 -7.69
CA ALA A 47 -7.31 7.90 -7.43
C ALA A 47 -6.87 8.68 -6.16
N THR A 48 -7.80 9.25 -5.39
CA THR A 48 -7.51 10.07 -4.20
C THR A 48 -7.99 9.43 -2.91
N PHE A 49 -7.29 9.66 -1.80
CA PHE A 49 -7.66 9.13 -0.49
C PHE A 49 -7.28 10.09 0.66
N LEU A 50 -7.99 10.00 1.78
CA LEU A 50 -7.61 10.66 3.03
C LEU A 50 -6.77 9.73 3.90
N SER A 51 -5.67 10.25 4.48
CA SER A 51 -4.83 9.43 5.38
C SER A 51 -5.57 8.91 6.62
N ALA A 52 -6.63 9.61 7.04
CA ALA A 52 -7.46 9.19 8.17
C ALA A 52 -8.23 7.89 7.89
N ASP A 53 -8.66 7.66 6.66
CA ASP A 53 -9.41 6.46 6.28
C ASP A 53 -8.48 5.27 6.14
N ILE A 54 -7.30 5.49 5.54
CA ILE A 54 -6.25 4.47 5.47
C ILE A 54 -5.80 4.03 6.86
N LYS A 55 -5.70 4.97 7.81
CA LYS A 55 -5.33 4.67 9.20
C LYS A 55 -6.37 3.77 9.91
N LYS A 56 -7.64 3.87 9.54
CA LYS A 56 -8.73 3.05 10.09
C LYS A 56 -8.86 1.69 9.39
N HIS A 57 -8.26 1.53 8.21
CA HIS A 57 -8.32 0.28 7.45
C HIS A 57 -7.69 -0.88 8.22
N SER A 58 -8.28 -2.08 8.12
CA SER A 58 -7.87 -3.27 8.90
C SER A 58 -6.39 -3.65 8.75
N LEU A 59 -5.80 -3.39 7.57
CA LEU A 59 -4.39 -3.65 7.29
C LEU A 59 -3.43 -2.66 8.00
N CYS A 60 -3.91 -1.47 8.35
CA CYS A 60 -3.11 -0.38 8.91
C CYS A 60 -3.47 -0.05 10.36
N SER A 61 -4.63 -0.48 10.86
CA SER A 61 -5.14 -0.14 12.19
C SER A 61 -4.23 -0.61 13.34
N ARG A 62 -3.41 -1.63 13.09
CA ARG A 62 -2.38 -2.13 14.02
C ARG A 62 -1.16 -1.21 14.15
N MET A 63 -0.94 -0.30 13.20
CA MET A 63 0.22 0.59 13.20
C MET A 63 0.03 1.70 14.23
N SER A 64 1.06 1.94 15.05
CA SER A 64 1.10 3.14 15.89
C SER A 64 1.13 4.42 15.04
N ASN A 65 0.68 5.54 15.58
CA ASN A 65 0.72 6.82 14.87
C ASN A 65 2.11 7.15 14.29
N PRO A 66 3.23 7.00 15.05
CA PRO A 66 4.55 7.27 14.51
C PRO A 66 4.92 6.34 13.35
N THR A 67 4.57 5.04 13.44
CA THR A 67 4.84 4.08 12.38
C THR A 67 4.02 4.38 11.13
N PHE A 68 2.73 4.67 11.29
CA PHE A 68 1.85 5.04 10.18
C PHE A 68 2.39 6.24 9.40
N TYR A 69 2.65 7.36 10.08
CA TYR A 69 3.12 8.57 9.40
C TYR A 69 4.54 8.43 8.85
N ARG A 70 5.39 7.61 9.48
CA ARG A 70 6.71 7.27 8.93
C ARG A 70 6.58 6.51 7.60
N ASN A 71 5.71 5.50 7.53
CA ASN A 71 5.50 4.76 6.30
C ASN A 71 4.82 5.61 5.22
N LEU A 72 3.84 6.44 5.58
CA LEU A 72 3.22 7.38 4.64
C LEU A 72 4.26 8.34 4.02
N LYS A 73 5.19 8.84 4.83
CA LYS A 73 6.32 9.65 4.36
C LYS A 73 7.24 8.88 3.41
N ARG A 74 7.52 7.60 3.68
CA ARG A 74 8.33 6.77 2.78
C ARG A 74 7.65 6.54 1.44
N LEU A 75 6.33 6.34 1.42
CA LEU A 75 5.58 6.21 0.16
C LEU A 75 5.63 7.51 -0.67
N LEU A 76 5.55 8.69 -0.02
CA LEU A 76 5.77 9.97 -0.69
C LEU A 76 7.19 10.08 -1.27
N GLN A 77 8.21 9.70 -0.50
CA GLN A 77 9.62 9.75 -0.94
C GLN A 77 9.93 8.79 -2.11
N LYS A 78 9.16 7.70 -2.23
CA LYS A 78 9.26 6.74 -3.32
C LYS A 78 8.39 7.11 -4.53
N ASP A 79 7.76 8.29 -4.51
CA ASP A 79 6.82 8.77 -5.54
C ASP A 79 5.65 7.81 -5.82
N LEU A 80 5.28 7.00 -4.82
CA LEU A 80 4.18 6.04 -4.90
C LEU A 80 2.82 6.72 -4.69
N ILE A 81 2.84 7.79 -3.90
CA ILE A 81 1.71 8.67 -3.64
C ILE A 81 2.18 10.12 -3.69
N ARG A 82 1.25 11.05 -3.87
CA ARG A 82 1.54 12.49 -3.94
C ARG A 82 0.52 13.29 -3.14
N HIS A 83 0.89 14.50 -2.75
CA HIS A 83 -0.06 15.46 -2.21
C HIS A 83 -0.94 16.01 -3.32
N VAL A 84 -2.26 16.05 -3.09
CA VAL A 84 -3.18 16.75 -3.99
C VAL A 84 -2.93 18.26 -3.88
N LYS A 85 -2.51 18.90 -4.98
CA LYS A 85 -2.22 20.34 -5.00
C LYS A 85 -3.46 21.16 -4.61
N GLY A 86 -3.29 22.11 -3.70
CA GLY A 86 -4.32 23.09 -3.35
C GLY A 86 -5.50 22.57 -2.51
N LYS A 87 -5.40 21.37 -1.91
CA LYS A 87 -6.47 20.78 -1.08
C LYS A 87 -6.08 20.59 0.39
N LYS A 88 -7.09 20.24 1.20
CA LYS A 88 -7.01 20.04 2.67
C LYS A 88 -5.83 19.15 3.06
N THR A 89 -5.21 19.47 4.19
CA THR A 89 -4.19 18.65 4.85
C THR A 89 -4.66 17.20 4.98
N GLY A 90 -3.83 16.25 4.57
CA GLY A 90 -4.12 14.82 4.70
C GLY A 90 -4.83 14.17 3.50
N LEU A 91 -5.09 14.91 2.42
CA LEU A 91 -5.55 14.36 1.15
C LEU A 91 -4.37 14.04 0.22
N TYR A 92 -4.38 12.83 -0.32
CA TYR A 92 -3.33 12.29 -1.18
C TYR A 92 -3.93 11.70 -2.46
N GLU A 93 -3.09 11.57 -3.48
CA GLU A 93 -3.40 10.85 -4.72
C GLU A 93 -2.37 9.75 -4.97
N VAL A 94 -2.83 8.68 -5.61
CA VAL A 94 -1.97 7.61 -6.09
C VAL A 94 -1.21 8.07 -7.33
N ALA A 95 0.09 7.81 -7.38
CA ALA A 95 0.87 8.09 -8.58
C ALA A 95 0.51 7.09 -9.71
N GLU A 96 0.49 7.54 -10.97
CA GLU A 96 0.22 6.68 -12.14
C GLU A 96 1.17 5.46 -12.25
N GLY A 97 2.36 5.58 -11.67
CA GLY A 97 3.35 4.49 -11.58
C GLY A 97 2.91 3.33 -10.67
N LEU A 98 2.00 3.57 -9.71
CA LEU A 98 1.67 2.59 -8.68
C LEU A 98 0.94 1.36 -9.25
N PHE A 99 0.10 1.55 -10.26
CA PHE A 99 -0.69 0.47 -10.85
C PHE A 99 -0.08 -0.11 -12.13
N SER A 100 0.97 0.52 -12.67
CA SER A 100 1.57 0.12 -13.95
C SER A 100 2.69 -0.92 -13.81
N GLY A 101 3.02 -1.37 -12.60
CA GLY A 101 4.04 -2.41 -12.35
C GLY A 101 5.47 -1.99 -12.71
N LYS A 102 5.69 -0.72 -13.08
CA LYS A 102 6.99 -0.18 -13.46
C LYS A 102 7.70 0.44 -12.27
N PHE A 103 8.05 -0.39 -11.29
CA PHE A 103 8.95 0.05 -10.21
C PHE A 103 10.39 -0.29 -10.61
N GLY A 104 11.22 0.73 -10.82
CA GLY A 104 12.67 0.54 -11.05
C GLY A 104 13.17 0.61 -12.49
N ARG A 105 12.74 1.61 -13.27
CA ARG A 105 13.55 2.09 -14.42
C ARG A 105 13.67 3.60 -14.35
N SER A 106 14.78 4.05 -13.78
CA SER A 106 15.47 5.25 -14.23
C SER A 106 16.88 4.86 -14.63
#